data_AF-A0A6L7T1C8-F1
#
_entry.id   AF-A0A6L7T1C8-F1
#
_cell.length_a   1.000
_cell.length_b   1.000
_cell.length_c   1.000
_cell.angle_alpha   90.00
_cell.angle_beta   90.00
_cell.angle_gamma   90.00
#
_symmetry.space_group_name_H-M   'P 1'
#
loop_
_entity.id
_entity.type
_entity.pdbx_description
1 polymer ?
#
loop_
_entity_poly.entity_id
_entity_poly.type
_entity_poly.pdbx_seq_one_letter_code
_entity_poly.pdbx_strand_id
1 'polypeptide(L)'
;MKTRTLPTPTSMIPVVGLLVLASVFSNTPPALADCILLPGTTPPAAPSVTAQQVEAGSATLKDFVLTAADQFKQGSPTPEEALYFGCLIRQEGGHWRSGSTYFVQLLIDGRIFIHTADMALSGRLLNPVIYGSILAALGVPLNVLADLASPDPATAAQATATLFNTLLQEPDAAFDATAPIPDISPGIPGASGYATAYLSSNFGVPFILLGGFDLNETHVVEEAIDYGNPTITARDVVDRESLKAFVIQAQEFTIEGLKGGDLSAFSKLRIAARDPNGPWRHGSVYIYVLDLTSNIILFHGAFPDRFELRPLIPTVKDVVTGEFVLTQVIEAAKSSPEGGFVEYYFDDPTDDTDSADIPKVGYAREFTSELDTGGGVILYHFIIGSGFYGRASDDAPTVIRPTSWGRVKAAEGDR
;
A
#
# COMPACT_ATOMS: atom_id res chain seq x y z
N MET A 1 6.81 66.71 -43.07
CA MET A 1 7.73 67.59 -42.32
C MET A 1 6.90 68.39 -41.31
N LYS A 2 7.36 68.44 -40.05
CA LYS A 2 6.83 69.17 -38.86
C LYS A 2 5.69 68.54 -38.03
N THR A 3 6.12 67.73 -37.05
CA THR A 3 5.87 67.78 -35.59
C THR A 3 4.75 68.64 -34.99
N ARG A 4 4.04 68.07 -34.00
CA ARG A 4 3.80 68.61 -32.62
C ARG A 4 3.03 67.61 -31.74
N THR A 5 3.66 66.91 -30.77
CA THR A 5 3.82 67.19 -29.31
C THR A 5 2.57 67.54 -28.48
N LEU A 6 2.17 66.55 -27.64
CA LEU A 6 1.82 66.49 -26.18
C LEU A 6 1.11 67.67 -25.48
N PRO A 7 0.31 67.35 -24.43
CA PRO A 7 0.83 67.50 -23.06
C PRO A 7 0.43 66.38 -22.07
N THR A 8 1.43 65.91 -21.32
CA THR A 8 1.38 65.55 -19.87
C THR A 8 1.86 66.80 -19.07
N PRO A 9 2.02 66.83 -17.72
CA PRO A 9 1.83 65.83 -16.64
C PRO A 9 1.18 66.41 -15.35
N THR A 10 1.03 65.57 -14.31
CA THR A 10 1.56 65.73 -12.92
C THR A 10 0.76 64.82 -11.99
N SER A 11 1.29 64.12 -10.99
CA SER A 11 2.64 63.86 -10.50
C SER A 11 2.48 62.83 -9.38
N MET A 12 3.28 61.77 -9.35
CA MET A 12 4.17 61.45 -8.23
C MET A 12 4.93 60.15 -8.53
N ILE A 13 6.24 60.23 -8.36
CA ILE A 13 7.27 59.19 -8.45
C ILE A 13 8.08 59.30 -7.11
N PRO A 14 9.08 58.46 -6.76
CA PRO A 14 9.50 57.12 -7.23
C PRO A 14 9.97 56.16 -6.08
N VAL A 15 10.50 55.00 -6.49
CA VAL A 15 11.70 54.28 -5.96
C VAL A 15 11.50 52.97 -5.16
N VAL A 16 11.84 51.86 -5.85
CA VAL A 16 12.58 50.65 -5.40
C VAL A 16 11.85 49.52 -4.65
N GLY A 17 12.08 48.30 -5.14
CA GLY A 17 11.96 47.05 -4.36
C GLY A 17 11.40 45.91 -5.21
N LEU A 18 12.24 45.19 -5.95
CA LEU A 18 12.73 43.84 -5.60
C LEU A 18 11.74 42.71 -5.95
N LEU A 19 12.20 41.76 -6.77
CA LEU A 19 11.68 40.40 -6.84
C LEU A 19 11.55 39.82 -5.41
N VAL A 20 10.35 39.34 -5.07
CA VAL A 20 10.04 38.34 -4.03
C VAL A 20 8.82 37.60 -4.60
N LEU A 21 8.89 36.40 -5.20
CA LEU A 21 9.28 35.11 -4.60
C LEU A 21 8.72 34.94 -3.20
N ALA A 22 7.39 34.86 -3.14
CA ALA A 22 6.68 33.98 -2.22
C ALA A 22 5.85 33.06 -3.16
N SER A 23 6.22 31.81 -3.49
CA SER A 23 6.76 30.76 -2.63
C SER A 23 6.12 30.77 -1.26
N VAL A 24 4.79 30.78 -1.24
CA VAL A 24 4.08 29.95 -0.27
C VAL A 24 4.09 28.57 -0.92
N PHE A 25 5.12 27.80 -0.56
CA PHE A 25 5.07 26.35 -0.68
C PHE A 25 3.83 25.93 0.11
N SER A 26 2.70 25.76 -0.59
CA SER A 26 1.73 24.79 -0.13
C SER A 26 2.52 23.50 0.03
N ASN A 27 2.57 22.99 1.25
CA ASN A 27 3.07 21.67 1.61
C ASN A 27 2.28 20.62 0.82
N THR A 28 2.53 20.51 -0.48
CA THR A 28 2.21 19.32 -1.25
C THR A 28 3.09 18.23 -0.66
N PRO A 29 2.49 17.16 -0.10
CA PRO A 29 3.24 15.96 0.24
C PRO A 29 4.10 15.55 -0.98
N PRO A 30 5.26 14.95 -0.75
CA PRO A 30 6.19 14.58 -1.82
C PRO A 30 5.44 13.76 -2.86
N ALA A 31 5.61 14.15 -4.14
CA ALA A 31 4.94 13.62 -5.32
C ALA A 31 4.38 12.20 -5.10
N LEU A 32 3.04 12.09 -4.97
CA LEU A 32 2.36 10.84 -5.25
C LEU A 32 2.84 10.43 -6.64
N ALA A 33 3.64 9.36 -6.72
CA ALA A 33 4.13 8.85 -7.99
C ALA A 33 2.92 8.67 -8.91
N ASP A 34 2.89 9.41 -10.01
CA ASP A 34 1.89 9.27 -11.06
C ASP A 34 1.69 7.78 -11.33
N CYS A 35 0.45 7.34 -11.53
CA CYS A 35 0.22 5.96 -11.95
C CYS A 35 0.94 5.74 -13.29
N ILE A 36 2.05 5.02 -13.25
CA ILE A 36 2.86 4.76 -14.43
C ILE A 36 2.14 3.69 -15.25
N LEU A 37 1.66 4.10 -16.41
CA LEU A 37 1.11 3.19 -17.42
C LEU A 37 2.28 2.45 -18.09
N LEU A 38 2.35 1.13 -17.91
CA LEU A 38 3.41 0.32 -18.50
C LEU A 38 3.21 0.18 -20.02
N PRO A 39 4.28 -0.01 -20.81
CA PRO A 39 4.15 -0.27 -22.23
C PRO A 39 3.24 -1.47 -22.49
N GLY A 40 2.22 -1.30 -23.33
CA GLY A 40 1.28 -2.36 -23.68
C GLY A 40 0.08 -2.53 -22.74
N THR A 41 -0.02 -1.76 -21.65
CA THR A 41 -1.24 -1.75 -20.81
C THR A 41 -2.30 -0.83 -21.40
N THR A 42 -3.54 -1.30 -21.45
CA THR A 42 -4.68 -0.47 -21.82
C THR A 42 -5.23 0.20 -20.56
N PRO A 43 -5.34 1.55 -20.51
CA PRO A 43 -6.03 2.20 -19.40
C PRO A 43 -7.46 1.69 -19.29
N PRO A 44 -8.00 1.50 -18.06
CA PRO A 44 -9.40 1.18 -17.90
C PRO A 44 -10.26 2.32 -18.45
N ALA A 45 -11.47 1.99 -18.91
CA ALA A 45 -12.43 2.99 -19.33
C ALA A 45 -12.72 3.97 -18.17
N ALA A 46 -12.96 5.24 -18.50
CA ALA A 46 -13.40 6.19 -17.50
C ALA A 46 -14.72 5.71 -16.88
N PRO A 47 -14.88 5.81 -15.55
CA PRO A 47 -16.11 5.36 -14.92
C PRO A 47 -17.28 6.28 -15.25
N SER A 48 -18.48 5.71 -15.24
CA SER A 48 -19.75 6.46 -15.37
C SER A 48 -20.00 7.43 -14.22
N VAL A 49 -19.47 7.12 -13.03
CA VAL A 49 -19.55 7.97 -11.84
C VAL A 49 -18.19 8.07 -11.17
N THR A 50 -17.77 9.29 -10.85
CA THR A 50 -16.51 9.57 -10.15
C THR A 50 -16.74 9.93 -8.69
N ALA A 51 -15.70 9.80 -7.87
CA ALA A 51 -15.72 10.23 -6.47
C ALA A 51 -16.05 11.73 -6.34
N GLN A 52 -15.47 12.56 -7.22
CA GLN A 52 -15.74 13.99 -7.24
C GLN A 52 -17.21 14.32 -7.57
N GLN A 53 -17.86 13.54 -8.43
CA GLN A 53 -19.28 13.74 -8.73
C GLN A 53 -20.18 13.48 -7.52
N VAL A 54 -19.81 12.51 -6.67
CA VAL A 54 -20.51 12.22 -5.41
C VAL A 54 -20.29 13.36 -4.40
N GLU A 55 -19.05 13.80 -4.20
CA GLU A 55 -18.71 14.93 -3.32
C GLU A 55 -19.43 16.23 -3.75
N ALA A 56 -19.59 16.44 -5.07
CA ALA A 56 -20.32 17.57 -5.62
C ALA A 56 -21.85 17.42 -5.57
N GLY A 57 -22.38 16.28 -5.11
CA GLY A 57 -23.82 15.97 -5.06
C GLY A 57 -24.47 15.76 -6.43
N SER A 58 -23.68 15.58 -7.49
CA SER A 58 -24.15 15.36 -8.86
C SER A 58 -24.37 13.89 -9.22
N ALA A 59 -23.91 12.97 -8.36
CA ALA A 59 -24.14 11.54 -8.44
C ALA A 59 -24.35 10.95 -7.04
N THR A 60 -24.92 9.75 -6.95
CA THR A 60 -25.15 9.08 -5.66
C THR A 60 -23.98 8.17 -5.29
N LEU A 61 -23.80 7.94 -3.99
CA LEU A 61 -22.81 6.98 -3.48
C LEU A 61 -23.09 5.55 -3.98
N LYS A 62 -24.37 5.20 -4.12
CA LYS A 62 -24.80 3.93 -4.72
C LYS A 62 -24.23 3.78 -6.13
N ASP A 63 -24.45 4.76 -7.01
CA ASP A 63 -24.02 4.65 -8.40
C ASP A 63 -22.49 4.58 -8.53
N PHE A 64 -21.77 5.30 -7.65
CA PHE A 64 -20.32 5.24 -7.56
C PHE A 64 -19.81 3.85 -7.16
N VAL A 65 -20.36 3.27 -6.09
CA VAL A 65 -19.96 1.95 -5.59
C VAL A 65 -20.29 0.84 -6.59
N LEU A 66 -21.47 0.89 -7.21
CA LEU A 66 -21.84 -0.09 -8.25
C LEU A 66 -20.98 0.05 -9.51
N THR A 67 -20.66 1.28 -9.93
CA THR A 67 -19.73 1.52 -11.06
C THR A 67 -18.36 0.89 -10.78
N ALA A 68 -17.86 1.00 -9.55
CA ALA A 68 -16.59 0.37 -9.17
C ALA A 68 -16.68 -1.15 -9.06
N ALA A 69 -17.76 -1.68 -8.49
CA ALA A 69 -17.98 -3.12 -8.40
C ALA A 69 -18.01 -3.78 -9.78
N ASP A 70 -18.64 -3.13 -10.77
CA ASP A 70 -18.61 -3.59 -12.17
C ASP A 70 -17.18 -3.64 -12.74
N GLN A 71 -16.35 -2.65 -12.44
CA GLN A 71 -14.93 -2.65 -12.86
C GLN A 71 -14.13 -3.75 -12.17
N PHE A 72 -14.28 -3.92 -10.84
CA PHE A 72 -13.59 -4.98 -10.11
C PHE A 72 -14.03 -6.39 -10.55
N LYS A 73 -15.31 -6.55 -10.90
CA LYS A 73 -15.87 -7.80 -11.42
C LYS A 73 -15.36 -8.14 -12.81
N GLN A 74 -15.35 -7.16 -13.71
CA GLN A 74 -14.74 -7.32 -15.03
C GLN A 74 -13.26 -7.70 -14.90
N GLY A 75 -12.61 -7.18 -13.85
CA GLY A 75 -11.21 -7.44 -13.54
C GLY A 75 -10.30 -6.80 -14.56
N SER A 76 -9.05 -7.27 -14.59
CA SER A 76 -8.07 -6.81 -15.55
C SER A 76 -7.54 -7.99 -16.35
N PRO A 77 -7.56 -7.92 -17.69
CA PRO A 77 -7.02 -8.96 -18.57
C PRO A 77 -5.57 -9.34 -18.26
N THR A 78 -4.76 -8.39 -17.78
CA THR A 78 -3.36 -8.64 -17.42
C THR A 78 -3.03 -8.18 -15.99
N PRO A 79 -1.99 -8.78 -15.36
CA PRO A 79 -1.49 -8.30 -14.06
C PRO A 79 -1.10 -6.82 -14.07
N GLU A 80 -0.48 -6.34 -15.16
CA GLU A 80 -0.07 -4.94 -15.29
C GLU A 80 -1.27 -3.99 -15.30
N GLU A 81 -2.37 -4.37 -15.97
CA GLU A 81 -3.61 -3.61 -15.97
C GLU A 81 -4.26 -3.61 -14.57
N ALA A 82 -4.22 -4.74 -13.85
CA ALA A 82 -4.71 -4.82 -12.46
C ALA A 82 -3.91 -3.89 -11.53
N LEU A 83 -2.59 -3.84 -11.69
CA LEU A 83 -1.72 -2.97 -10.88
C LEU A 83 -1.91 -1.49 -11.22
N TYR A 84 -2.08 -1.18 -12.50
CA TYR A 84 -2.39 0.17 -12.92
C TYR A 84 -3.73 0.64 -12.34
N PHE A 85 -4.77 -0.20 -12.41
CA PHE A 85 -6.06 0.10 -11.78
C PHE A 85 -5.94 0.23 -10.25
N GLY A 86 -5.21 -0.66 -9.60
CA GLY A 86 -4.90 -0.60 -8.17
C GLY A 86 -4.13 0.67 -7.75
N CYS A 87 -3.39 1.27 -8.67
CA CYS A 87 -2.82 2.60 -8.48
C CYS A 87 -3.88 3.71 -8.60
N LEU A 88 -4.68 3.69 -9.68
CA LEU A 88 -5.68 4.71 -9.97
C LEU A 88 -6.71 4.86 -8.84
N ILE A 89 -7.13 3.75 -8.23
CA ILE A 89 -8.10 3.77 -7.13
C ILE A 89 -7.55 4.42 -5.86
N ARG A 90 -6.22 4.54 -5.73
CA ARG A 90 -5.54 5.16 -4.58
C ARG A 90 -5.14 6.61 -4.81
N GLN A 91 -5.26 7.11 -6.04
CA GLN A 91 -4.82 8.44 -6.42
C GLN A 91 -5.83 9.51 -5.97
N GLU A 92 -5.45 10.32 -4.98
CA GLU A 92 -6.25 11.47 -4.53
C GLU A 92 -6.54 12.44 -5.68
N GLY A 93 -7.79 12.90 -5.79
CA GLY A 93 -8.26 13.75 -6.88
C GLY A 93 -8.46 13.02 -8.22
N GLY A 94 -8.25 11.70 -8.26
CA GLY A 94 -8.56 10.85 -9.40
C GLY A 94 -10.05 10.53 -9.52
N HIS A 95 -10.40 9.68 -10.48
CA HIS A 95 -11.81 9.28 -10.69
C HIS A 95 -12.41 8.50 -9.52
N TRP A 96 -11.58 7.86 -8.71
CA TRP A 96 -11.99 6.85 -7.73
C TRP A 96 -11.76 7.27 -6.28
N ARG A 97 -11.11 8.42 -6.06
CA ARG A 97 -10.79 8.92 -4.73
C ARG A 97 -10.83 10.44 -4.72
N SER A 98 -11.65 10.99 -3.83
CA SER A 98 -11.76 12.43 -3.57
C SER A 98 -12.27 12.64 -2.15
N GLY A 99 -11.43 13.19 -1.27
CA GLY A 99 -11.82 13.41 0.12
C GLY A 99 -12.26 12.12 0.82
N SER A 100 -13.46 12.12 1.41
CA SER A 100 -14.06 10.96 2.08
C SER A 100 -14.71 9.94 1.13
N THR A 101 -14.77 10.24 -0.17
CA THR A 101 -15.31 9.32 -1.17
C THR A 101 -14.18 8.48 -1.77
N TYR A 102 -14.01 7.28 -1.23
CA TYR A 102 -13.05 6.27 -1.68
C TYR A 102 -13.58 4.86 -1.39
N PHE A 103 -12.80 3.83 -1.71
CA PHE A 103 -13.20 2.43 -1.51
C PHE A 103 -12.42 1.70 -0.43
N VAL A 104 -13.11 0.76 0.22
CA VAL A 104 -12.49 -0.27 1.05
C VAL A 104 -12.97 -1.64 0.57
N GLN A 105 -12.05 -2.56 0.31
CA GLN A 105 -12.39 -3.95 0.02
C GLN A 105 -12.24 -4.79 1.29
N LEU A 106 -13.26 -5.56 1.62
CA LEU A 106 -13.23 -6.54 2.70
C LEU A 106 -13.21 -7.96 2.16
N LEU A 107 -12.48 -8.82 2.87
CA LEU A 107 -12.67 -10.27 2.82
C LEU A 107 -13.96 -10.66 3.57
N ILE A 108 -14.47 -11.86 3.29
CA ILE A 108 -15.69 -12.38 3.93
C ILE A 108 -15.56 -12.64 5.44
N ASP A 109 -14.34 -12.60 5.99
CA ASP A 109 -14.11 -12.66 7.43
C ASP A 109 -14.12 -11.26 8.08
N GLY A 110 -14.35 -10.19 7.31
CA GLY A 110 -14.38 -8.81 7.78
C GLY A 110 -13.01 -8.14 7.81
N ARG A 111 -11.95 -8.79 7.32
CA ARG A 111 -10.62 -8.16 7.19
C ARG A 111 -10.60 -7.19 6.02
N ILE A 112 -9.94 -6.07 6.24
CA ILE A 112 -9.69 -5.08 5.20
C ILE A 112 -8.63 -5.64 4.25
N PHE A 113 -9.02 -6.04 3.05
CA PHE A 113 -8.06 -6.50 2.06
C PHE A 113 -7.25 -5.34 1.49
N ILE A 114 -7.95 -4.28 1.05
CA ILE A 114 -7.38 -3.05 0.49
C ILE A 114 -8.14 -1.86 1.06
N HIS A 115 -7.40 -0.93 1.65
CA HIS A 115 -7.89 0.39 2.04
C HIS A 115 -7.28 1.42 1.11
N THR A 116 -8.08 1.96 0.18
CA THR A 116 -7.53 2.77 -0.92
C THR A 116 -6.96 4.12 -0.48
N ALA A 117 -7.35 4.60 0.70
CA ALA A 117 -6.90 5.88 1.25
C ALA A 117 -5.68 5.78 2.18
N ASP A 118 -5.50 4.63 2.83
CA ASP A 118 -4.54 4.36 3.92
C ASP A 118 -4.27 2.86 3.98
N MET A 119 -3.25 2.41 3.26
CA MET A 119 -2.86 1.00 3.15
C MET A 119 -2.36 0.42 4.48
N ALA A 120 -2.01 1.23 5.48
CA ALA A 120 -1.57 0.73 6.78
C ALA A 120 -2.70 -0.03 7.49
N LEU A 121 -3.95 0.37 7.27
CA LEU A 121 -5.15 -0.33 7.77
C LEU A 121 -5.44 -1.64 7.05
N SER A 122 -4.82 -1.89 5.89
CA SER A 122 -5.03 -3.14 5.15
C SER A 122 -4.48 -4.33 5.93
N GLY A 123 -5.33 -5.33 6.15
CA GLY A 123 -5.09 -6.56 6.89
C GLY A 123 -5.85 -6.61 8.21
N ARG A 124 -6.14 -5.44 8.80
CA ARG A 124 -6.84 -5.28 10.09
C ARG A 124 -8.28 -5.78 9.99
N LEU A 125 -8.76 -6.35 11.08
CA LEU A 125 -10.15 -6.78 11.22
C LEU A 125 -11.05 -5.60 11.59
N LEU A 126 -12.15 -5.46 10.85
CA LEU A 126 -13.15 -4.44 11.14
C LEU A 126 -13.85 -4.72 12.47
N ASN A 127 -14.31 -3.67 13.15
CA ASN A 127 -15.13 -3.79 14.34
C ASN A 127 -16.35 -4.71 14.06
N PRO A 128 -16.60 -5.75 14.89
CA PRO A 128 -17.67 -6.73 14.66
C PRO A 128 -19.07 -6.11 14.57
N VAL A 129 -19.32 -4.99 15.25
CA VAL A 129 -20.61 -4.28 15.15
C VAL A 129 -20.77 -3.64 13.77
N ILE A 130 -19.72 -2.98 13.25
CA ILE A 130 -19.74 -2.40 11.90
C ILE A 130 -19.90 -3.52 10.87
N TYR A 131 -19.10 -4.59 11.00
CA TYR A 131 -19.14 -5.71 10.07
C TYR A 131 -20.51 -6.41 10.08
N GLY A 132 -21.09 -6.64 11.26
CA GLY A 132 -22.43 -7.17 11.42
C GLY A 132 -23.49 -6.28 10.76
N SER A 133 -23.41 -4.95 10.91
CA SER A 133 -24.31 -4.01 10.24
C SER A 133 -24.18 -4.06 8.72
N ILE A 134 -22.97 -4.19 8.18
CA ILE A 134 -22.73 -4.36 6.74
C ILE A 134 -23.38 -5.65 6.25
N LEU A 135 -23.10 -6.78 6.90
CA LEU A 135 -23.65 -8.08 6.49
C LEU A 135 -25.19 -8.12 6.60
N ALA A 136 -25.76 -7.55 7.66
CA ALA A 136 -27.21 -7.43 7.81
C ALA A 136 -27.84 -6.59 6.68
N ALA A 137 -27.20 -5.47 6.30
CA ALA A 137 -27.65 -4.65 5.18
C ALA A 137 -27.60 -5.42 3.85
N LEU A 138 -26.58 -6.27 3.67
CA LEU A 138 -26.44 -7.17 2.51
C LEU A 138 -27.38 -8.40 2.56
N GLY A 139 -28.29 -8.46 3.52
CA GLY A 139 -29.32 -9.50 3.61
C GLY A 139 -28.87 -10.80 4.29
N VAL A 140 -27.72 -10.80 4.97
CA VAL A 140 -27.29 -11.97 5.75
C VAL A 140 -28.19 -12.11 6.98
N PRO A 141 -28.85 -13.28 7.18
CA PRO A 141 -29.76 -13.48 8.30
C PRO A 141 -29.07 -13.37 9.67
N LEU A 142 -29.75 -12.82 10.66
CA LEU A 142 -29.20 -12.63 12.02
C LEU A 142 -28.70 -13.93 12.67
N ASN A 143 -29.35 -15.06 12.43
CA ASN A 143 -28.88 -16.35 12.94
C ASN A 143 -27.52 -16.74 12.33
N VAL A 144 -27.31 -16.45 11.03
CA VAL A 144 -26.02 -16.68 10.38
C VAL A 144 -24.95 -15.78 10.99
N LEU A 145 -25.25 -14.51 11.27
CA LEU A 145 -24.31 -13.59 11.93
C LEU A 145 -23.89 -14.08 13.31
N ALA A 146 -24.85 -14.58 14.11
CA ALA A 146 -24.54 -15.15 15.42
C ALA A 146 -23.67 -16.40 15.30
N ASP A 147 -23.92 -17.24 14.29
CA ASP A 147 -23.24 -18.50 14.06
C ASP A 147 -21.81 -18.33 13.50
N LEU A 148 -21.49 -17.20 12.84
CA LEU A 148 -20.13 -16.90 12.35
C LEU A 148 -19.08 -16.86 13.46
N ALA A 149 -19.48 -16.45 14.67
CA ALA A 149 -18.62 -16.41 15.84
C ALA A 149 -18.78 -17.65 16.75
N SER A 150 -19.47 -18.70 16.27
CA SER A 150 -19.72 -19.90 17.07
C SER A 150 -18.40 -20.61 17.42
N PRO A 151 -18.23 -21.06 18.68
CA PRO A 151 -17.09 -21.89 19.06
C PRO A 151 -17.17 -23.30 18.46
N ASP A 152 -18.33 -23.73 17.94
CA ASP A 152 -18.47 -25.00 17.21
C ASP A 152 -18.02 -24.82 15.75
N PRO A 153 -16.94 -25.50 15.31
CA PRO A 153 -16.42 -25.36 13.95
C PRO A 153 -17.43 -25.75 12.86
N ALA A 154 -18.33 -26.71 13.14
CA ALA A 154 -19.33 -27.13 12.17
C ALA A 154 -20.39 -26.05 11.95
N THR A 155 -20.91 -25.46 13.03
CA THR A 155 -21.80 -24.29 12.96
C THR A 155 -21.14 -23.12 12.23
N ALA A 156 -19.90 -22.75 12.60
CA ALA A 156 -19.19 -21.63 11.96
C ALA A 156 -18.93 -21.88 10.47
N ALA A 157 -18.57 -23.11 10.08
CA ALA A 157 -18.37 -23.48 8.68
C ALA A 157 -19.68 -23.41 7.88
N GLN A 158 -20.79 -23.86 8.46
CA GLN A 158 -22.10 -23.77 7.82
C GLN A 158 -22.54 -22.31 7.64
N ALA A 159 -22.35 -21.47 8.67
CA ALA A 159 -22.62 -20.04 8.59
C ALA A 159 -21.76 -19.36 7.52
N THR A 160 -20.47 -19.68 7.45
CA THR A 160 -19.55 -19.19 6.42
C THR A 160 -20.01 -19.59 5.02
N ALA A 161 -20.47 -20.82 4.82
CA ALA A 161 -21.00 -21.27 3.53
C ALA A 161 -22.29 -20.53 3.15
N THR A 162 -23.18 -20.27 4.11
CA THR A 162 -24.39 -19.46 3.87
C THR A 162 -24.06 -18.01 3.55
N LEU A 163 -23.11 -17.41 4.27
CA LEU A 163 -22.58 -16.08 3.97
C LEU A 163 -22.04 -16.04 2.54
N PHE A 164 -21.16 -16.97 2.17
CA PHE A 164 -20.60 -17.07 0.83
C PHE A 164 -21.67 -17.11 -0.25
N ASN A 165 -22.68 -17.98 -0.09
CA ASN A 165 -23.79 -18.10 -1.04
C ASN A 165 -24.65 -16.84 -1.13
N THR A 166 -24.81 -16.11 -0.03
CA THR A 166 -25.52 -14.82 0.01
C THR A 166 -24.76 -13.78 -0.79
N LEU A 167 -23.45 -13.65 -0.56
CA LEU A 167 -22.60 -12.69 -1.25
C LEU A 167 -22.43 -13.00 -2.75
N LEU A 168 -22.55 -14.28 -3.15
CA LEU A 168 -22.60 -14.66 -4.57
C LEU A 168 -23.83 -14.13 -5.31
N GLN A 169 -24.89 -13.71 -4.61
CA GLN A 169 -26.01 -13.01 -5.24
C GLN A 169 -25.71 -11.53 -5.52
N GLU A 170 -24.50 -11.08 -5.19
CA GLU A 170 -24.02 -9.70 -5.37
C GLU A 170 -24.99 -8.65 -4.78
N PRO A 171 -25.47 -8.81 -3.53
CA PRO A 171 -26.37 -7.83 -2.91
C PRO A 171 -25.69 -6.46 -2.77
N ASP A 172 -26.50 -5.41 -2.71
CA ASP A 172 -26.06 -4.04 -2.46
C ASP A 172 -27.03 -3.30 -1.56
N ALA A 173 -26.51 -2.53 -0.61
CA ALA A 173 -27.31 -1.75 0.34
C ALA A 173 -26.50 -0.65 1.01
N ALA A 174 -27.20 0.39 1.46
CA ALA A 174 -26.65 1.31 2.44
C ALA A 174 -26.61 0.63 3.83
N PHE A 175 -25.56 0.90 4.60
CA PHE A 175 -25.43 0.43 5.98
C PHE A 175 -25.20 1.61 6.93
N ASP A 176 -25.63 1.43 8.18
CA ASP A 176 -25.47 2.44 9.24
C ASP A 176 -25.26 1.73 10.59
N ALA A 177 -24.07 1.90 11.16
CA ALA A 177 -23.70 1.45 12.51
C ALA A 177 -23.51 2.63 13.47
N THR A 178 -23.91 3.85 13.08
CA THR A 178 -23.81 5.05 13.91
C THR A 178 -24.91 5.10 14.97
N ALA A 179 -26.05 4.46 14.71
CA ALA A 179 -27.15 4.40 15.65
C ALA A 179 -26.82 3.47 16.83
N PRO A 180 -27.09 3.90 18.09
CA PRO A 180 -27.00 3.03 19.23
C PRO A 180 -27.97 1.86 19.12
N ILE A 181 -27.50 0.66 19.47
CA ILE A 181 -28.34 -0.51 19.68
C ILE A 181 -28.45 -0.71 21.19
N PRO A 182 -29.65 -0.54 21.80
CA PRO A 182 -29.82 -0.66 23.25
C PRO A 182 -29.16 -1.93 23.80
N ASP A 183 -28.35 -1.76 24.85
CA ASP A 183 -27.61 -2.81 25.56
C ASP A 183 -26.57 -3.59 24.73
N ILE A 184 -26.36 -3.26 23.45
CA ILE A 184 -25.46 -3.97 22.54
C ILE A 184 -24.31 -3.06 22.08
N SER A 185 -24.60 -1.83 21.65
CA SER A 185 -23.59 -0.91 21.13
C SER A 185 -24.01 0.56 21.34
N PRO A 186 -23.09 1.45 21.74
CA PRO A 186 -23.36 2.88 21.82
C PRO A 186 -23.50 3.56 20.44
N GLY A 187 -23.34 2.83 19.34
CA GLY A 187 -23.19 3.38 18.00
C GLY A 187 -21.74 3.80 17.76
N ILE A 188 -21.29 3.68 16.52
CA ILE A 188 -19.90 3.97 16.14
C ILE A 188 -19.91 5.19 15.20
N PRO A 189 -19.44 6.35 15.65
CA PRO A 189 -19.46 7.58 14.85
C PRO A 189 -18.76 7.39 13.50
N GLY A 190 -19.39 7.85 12.42
CA GLY A 190 -18.82 7.75 11.07
C GLY A 190 -18.92 6.36 10.41
N ALA A 191 -19.43 5.34 11.11
CA ALA A 191 -19.59 3.98 10.60
C ALA A 191 -20.85 3.79 9.74
N SER A 192 -20.96 4.53 8.65
CA SER A 192 -22.04 4.43 7.66
C SER A 192 -21.51 4.56 6.25
N GLY A 193 -22.21 3.99 5.27
CA GLY A 193 -21.81 4.10 3.87
C GLY A 193 -22.67 3.24 2.95
N TYR A 194 -22.12 2.89 1.79
CA TYR A 194 -22.74 1.96 0.85
C TYR A 194 -21.87 0.72 0.69
N ALA A 195 -22.48 -0.46 0.69
CA ALA A 195 -21.82 -1.74 0.53
C ALA A 195 -22.41 -2.50 -0.67
N THR A 196 -21.56 -3.23 -1.37
CA THR A 196 -21.97 -4.21 -2.37
C THR A 196 -21.02 -5.41 -2.35
N ALA A 197 -21.53 -6.59 -2.67
CA ALA A 197 -20.69 -7.77 -2.87
C ALA A 197 -20.42 -7.99 -4.35
N TYR A 198 -19.22 -8.46 -4.69
CA TYR A 198 -18.88 -8.87 -6.05
C TYR A 198 -17.98 -10.11 -6.03
N LEU A 199 -18.11 -10.98 -7.03
CA LEU A 199 -17.18 -12.10 -7.23
C LEU A 199 -15.93 -11.57 -7.94
N SER A 200 -14.78 -11.61 -7.27
CA SER A 200 -13.51 -11.21 -7.89
C SER A 200 -13.09 -12.21 -8.95
N SER A 201 -12.92 -11.74 -10.19
CA SER A 201 -12.41 -12.57 -11.29
C SER A 201 -10.95 -13.01 -11.07
N ASN A 202 -10.17 -12.22 -10.33
CA ASN A 202 -8.76 -12.52 -10.04
C ASN A 202 -8.59 -13.58 -8.95
N PHE A 203 -9.49 -13.63 -7.95
CA PHE A 203 -9.36 -14.52 -6.78
C PHE A 203 -10.39 -15.64 -6.73
N GLY A 204 -11.47 -15.57 -7.52
CA GLY A 204 -12.53 -16.58 -7.51
C GLY A 204 -13.35 -16.63 -6.21
N VAL A 205 -13.28 -15.59 -5.37
CA VAL A 205 -14.00 -15.46 -4.10
C VAL A 205 -14.75 -14.14 -4.03
N PRO A 206 -15.88 -14.07 -3.30
CA PRO A 206 -16.60 -12.84 -3.10
C PRO A 206 -15.82 -11.88 -2.21
N PHE A 207 -15.83 -10.61 -2.59
CA PHE A 207 -15.38 -9.48 -1.80
C PHE A 207 -16.56 -8.58 -1.47
N ILE A 208 -16.45 -7.83 -0.38
CA ILE A 208 -17.39 -6.75 -0.06
C ILE A 208 -16.68 -5.43 -0.36
N LEU A 209 -17.26 -4.62 -1.25
CA LEU A 209 -16.80 -3.28 -1.56
C LEU A 209 -17.61 -2.27 -0.77
N LEU A 210 -16.92 -1.43 0.01
CA LEU A 210 -17.51 -0.30 0.71
C LEU A 210 -17.14 1.00 0.00
N GLY A 211 -18.04 1.98 0.01
CA GLY A 211 -17.74 3.35 -0.36
C GLY A 211 -18.39 4.37 0.58
N GLY A 212 -17.77 5.55 0.67
CA GLY A 212 -18.27 6.68 1.48
C GLY A 212 -18.21 6.44 2.99
N PHE A 213 -17.41 5.47 3.42
CA PHE A 213 -17.14 5.18 4.82
C PHE A 213 -15.70 5.60 5.13
N ASP A 214 -15.53 6.66 5.93
CA ASP A 214 -14.21 7.18 6.31
C ASP A 214 -13.56 6.29 7.40
N LEU A 215 -13.16 5.09 6.99
CA LEU A 215 -12.59 4.06 7.84
C LEU A 215 -11.22 4.51 8.37
N ASN A 216 -11.02 4.36 9.68
CA ASN A 216 -9.80 4.75 10.38
C ASN A 216 -9.56 3.81 11.58
N GLU A 217 -8.50 4.04 12.36
CA GLU A 217 -8.10 3.20 13.49
C GLU A 217 -9.20 2.96 14.54
N THR A 218 -10.18 3.87 14.69
CA THR A 218 -11.28 3.69 15.65
C THR A 218 -12.33 2.67 15.18
N HIS A 219 -12.29 2.28 13.91
CA HIS A 219 -13.23 1.36 13.27
C HIS A 219 -12.72 -0.08 13.20
N VAL A 220 -11.49 -0.34 13.61
CA VAL A 220 -10.88 -1.68 13.61
C VAL A 220 -10.71 -2.20 15.03
N VAL A 221 -10.54 -3.51 15.17
CA VAL A 221 -10.21 -4.11 16.47
C VAL A 221 -8.71 -4.23 16.68
N GLU A 222 -8.32 -4.27 17.95
CA GLU A 222 -7.02 -4.80 18.35
C GLU A 222 -7.07 -6.32 18.26
N GLU A 223 -6.09 -6.90 17.59
CA GLU A 223 -5.99 -8.35 17.38
C GLU A 223 -4.71 -8.86 18.02
N ALA A 224 -4.79 -10.06 18.59
CA ALA A 224 -3.58 -10.80 18.91
C ALA A 224 -2.91 -11.22 17.60
N ILE A 225 -1.72 -10.70 17.34
CA ILE A 225 -0.94 -10.99 16.15
C ILE A 225 -0.08 -12.22 16.43
N ASP A 226 -0.17 -13.23 15.55
CA ASP A 226 0.79 -14.33 15.54
C ASP A 226 2.02 -13.88 14.73
N TYR A 227 3.14 -13.69 15.42
CA TYR A 227 4.39 -13.30 14.78
C TYR A 227 5.28 -14.50 14.42
N GLY A 228 4.83 -15.74 14.73
CA GLY A 228 5.70 -16.90 14.79
C GLY A 228 6.66 -16.84 15.98
N ASN A 229 7.72 -17.66 15.94
CA ASN A 229 8.74 -17.73 16.99
C ASN A 229 10.14 -17.46 16.42
N PRO A 230 10.42 -16.25 15.90
CA PRO A 230 11.74 -15.93 15.38
C PRO A 230 12.79 -15.94 16.49
N THR A 231 13.96 -16.48 16.18
CA THR A 231 15.15 -16.45 17.06
C THR A 231 15.92 -15.15 16.96
N ILE A 232 15.67 -14.35 15.91
CA ILE A 232 16.23 -13.01 15.74
C ILE A 232 15.11 -12.04 15.36
N THR A 233 15.08 -10.89 16.01
CA THR A 233 14.08 -9.85 15.78
C THR A 233 14.70 -8.60 15.17
N ALA A 234 13.86 -7.69 14.68
CA ALA A 234 14.28 -6.38 14.18
C ALA A 234 15.04 -5.57 15.24
N ARG A 235 14.78 -5.79 16.55
CA ARG A 235 15.54 -5.16 17.66
C ARG A 235 16.97 -5.66 17.76
N ASP A 236 17.23 -6.90 17.34
CA ASP A 236 18.54 -7.55 17.45
C ASP A 236 19.47 -7.21 16.28
N VAL A 237 18.93 -6.52 15.25
CA VAL A 237 19.69 -6.11 14.07
C VAL A 237 20.53 -4.88 14.39
N VAL A 238 21.82 -5.10 14.59
CA VAL A 238 22.80 -4.04 14.93
C VAL A 238 24.01 -4.03 14.00
N ASP A 239 24.14 -5.02 13.13
CA ASP A 239 25.25 -5.21 12.20
C ASP A 239 24.81 -6.04 10.97
N ARG A 240 25.77 -6.32 10.08
CA ARG A 240 25.53 -7.08 8.86
C ARG A 240 25.19 -8.55 9.11
N GLU A 241 25.81 -9.19 10.10
CA GLU A 241 25.56 -10.60 10.40
C GLU A 241 24.13 -10.80 10.94
N SER A 242 23.72 -9.98 11.91
CA SER A 242 22.37 -9.94 12.45
C SER A 242 21.35 -9.57 11.38
N LEU A 243 21.63 -8.60 10.49
CA LEU A 243 20.75 -8.26 9.37
C LEU A 243 20.55 -9.44 8.40
N LYS A 244 21.63 -10.15 8.02
CA LYS A 244 21.54 -11.33 7.16
C LYS A 244 20.70 -12.43 7.81
N ALA A 245 20.95 -12.73 9.09
CA ALA A 245 20.19 -13.73 9.83
C ALA A 245 18.70 -13.38 9.91
N PHE A 246 18.38 -12.11 10.16
CA PHE A 246 17.00 -11.60 10.21
C PHE A 246 16.25 -11.79 8.88
N VAL A 247 16.86 -11.42 7.74
CA VAL A 247 16.24 -11.59 6.42
C VAL A 247 16.05 -13.06 6.05
N ILE A 248 17.00 -13.94 6.42
CA ILE A 248 16.87 -15.38 6.19
C ILE A 248 15.70 -15.95 7.00
N GLN A 249 15.54 -15.56 8.26
CA GLN A 249 14.43 -16.07 9.07
C GLN A 249 13.07 -15.51 8.64
N ALA A 250 13.02 -14.27 8.14
CA ALA A 250 11.81 -13.69 7.56
C ALA A 250 11.27 -14.48 6.36
N GLN A 251 12.10 -15.30 5.69
CA GLN A 251 11.67 -16.19 4.61
C GLN A 251 10.63 -17.20 5.09
N GLU A 252 10.91 -17.91 6.17
CA GLU A 252 10.02 -18.96 6.68
C GLU A 252 8.67 -18.36 7.06
N PHE A 253 8.71 -17.24 7.80
CA PHE A 253 7.53 -16.47 8.17
C PHE A 253 6.70 -16.02 6.95
N THR A 254 7.36 -15.51 5.91
CA THR A 254 6.69 -15.08 4.67
C THR A 254 6.05 -16.25 3.94
N ILE A 255 6.78 -17.36 3.78
CA ILE A 255 6.28 -18.54 3.07
C ILE A 255 5.13 -19.20 3.83
N GLU A 256 5.21 -19.29 5.15
CA GLU A 256 4.10 -19.80 5.97
C GLU A 256 2.85 -18.96 5.82
N GLY A 257 2.97 -17.63 5.80
CA GLY A 257 1.83 -16.72 5.58
C GLY A 257 1.23 -16.78 4.17
N LEU A 258 1.97 -17.30 3.18
CA LEU A 258 1.52 -17.42 1.78
C LEU A 258 1.03 -18.82 1.40
N LYS A 259 1.29 -19.83 2.24
CA LYS A 259 0.85 -21.22 1.99
C LYS A 259 -0.68 -21.31 1.93
N GLY A 260 -1.18 -22.14 1.03
CA GLY A 260 -2.60 -22.49 0.95
C GLY A 260 -3.48 -21.43 0.29
N GLY A 261 -2.93 -20.29 -0.13
CA GLY A 261 -3.70 -19.23 -0.81
C GLY A 261 -4.73 -18.53 0.08
N ASP A 262 -4.61 -18.65 1.41
CA ASP A 262 -5.51 -18.00 2.36
C ASP A 262 -5.23 -16.48 2.42
N LEU A 263 -6.15 -15.69 1.84
CA LEU A 263 -6.07 -14.22 1.84
C LEU A 263 -6.10 -13.63 3.26
N SER A 264 -6.69 -14.33 4.23
CA SER A 264 -6.70 -13.92 5.63
C SER A 264 -5.33 -14.17 6.28
N ALA A 265 -4.66 -15.28 5.98
CA ALA A 265 -3.28 -15.51 6.39
C ALA A 265 -2.34 -14.45 5.80
N PHE A 266 -2.49 -14.13 4.51
CA PHE A 266 -1.74 -13.03 3.88
C PHE A 266 -1.99 -11.68 4.56
N SER A 267 -3.23 -11.40 4.95
CA SER A 267 -3.58 -10.18 5.68
C SER A 267 -2.93 -10.10 7.06
N LYS A 268 -2.85 -11.23 7.78
CA LYS A 268 -2.14 -11.30 9.08
C LYS A 268 -0.64 -11.11 8.93
N LEU A 269 -0.03 -11.69 7.89
CA LEU A 269 1.37 -11.48 7.53
C LEU A 269 1.68 -9.98 7.39
N ARG A 270 0.84 -9.23 6.67
CA ARG A 270 0.99 -7.77 6.50
C ARG A 270 0.94 -7.02 7.84
N ILE A 271 0.00 -7.36 8.72
CA ILE A 271 -0.10 -6.72 10.04
C ILE A 271 1.16 -6.98 10.86
N ALA A 272 1.57 -8.24 10.97
CA ALA A 272 2.74 -8.65 11.74
C ALA A 272 4.04 -8.00 11.24
N ALA A 273 4.19 -7.83 9.92
CA ALA A 273 5.33 -7.15 9.31
C ALA A 273 5.35 -5.63 9.55
N ARG A 274 4.20 -5.03 9.88
CA ARG A 274 4.04 -3.58 10.09
C ARG A 274 3.96 -3.18 11.56
N ASP A 275 3.78 -4.12 12.48
CA ASP A 275 3.68 -3.79 13.90
C ASP A 275 5.03 -3.29 14.44
N PRO A 276 5.15 -2.00 14.85
CA PRO A 276 6.39 -1.44 15.37
C PRO A 276 6.86 -2.06 16.69
N ASN A 277 6.01 -2.83 17.36
CA ASN A 277 6.33 -3.53 18.60
C ASN A 277 6.67 -5.01 18.39
N GLY A 278 6.38 -5.54 17.20
CA GLY A 278 6.59 -6.93 16.82
C GLY A 278 8.05 -7.26 16.49
N PRO A 279 8.36 -8.55 16.21
CA PRO A 279 9.71 -8.96 15.90
C PRO A 279 10.13 -8.61 14.47
N TRP A 280 9.20 -8.27 13.56
CA TRP A 280 9.50 -8.03 12.15
C TRP A 280 9.67 -6.55 11.78
N ARG A 281 9.37 -5.65 12.73
CA ARG A 281 9.60 -4.21 12.60
C ARG A 281 9.98 -3.61 13.94
N HIS A 282 11.08 -2.87 13.96
CA HIS A 282 11.48 -2.08 15.11
C HIS A 282 12.31 -0.88 14.67
N GLY A 283 11.89 0.33 15.06
CA GLY A 283 12.52 1.57 14.59
C GLY A 283 12.62 1.57 13.05
N SER A 284 13.84 1.77 12.55
CA SER A 284 14.14 1.83 11.12
C SER A 284 14.36 0.47 10.45
N VAL A 285 14.35 -0.62 11.23
CA VAL A 285 14.52 -2.00 10.74
C VAL A 285 13.15 -2.60 10.46
N TYR A 286 12.92 -2.99 9.22
CA TYR A 286 11.66 -3.56 8.75
C TYR A 286 11.91 -4.43 7.52
N ILE A 287 11.01 -5.38 7.28
CA ILE A 287 11.05 -6.22 6.07
C ILE A 287 10.24 -5.60 4.92
N TYR A 288 10.72 -5.84 3.69
CA TYR A 288 9.96 -5.65 2.46
C TYR A 288 10.06 -6.90 1.59
N VAL A 289 9.01 -7.16 0.81
CA VAL A 289 8.94 -8.32 -0.08
C VAL A 289 8.60 -7.89 -1.49
N LEU A 290 9.49 -8.25 -2.41
CA LEU A 290 9.32 -8.06 -3.85
C LEU A 290 8.90 -9.40 -4.44
N ASP A 291 7.65 -9.50 -4.90
CA ASP A 291 7.17 -10.66 -5.63
C ASP A 291 7.65 -10.56 -7.08
N LEU A 292 8.58 -11.43 -7.46
CA LEU A 292 9.13 -11.48 -8.82
C LEU A 292 8.22 -12.28 -9.77
N THR A 293 7.34 -13.14 -9.24
CA THR A 293 6.37 -13.89 -10.03
C THR A 293 5.27 -12.96 -10.56
N SER A 294 4.70 -12.13 -9.70
CA SER A 294 3.67 -11.15 -10.08
C SER A 294 4.25 -9.77 -10.44
N ASN A 295 5.56 -9.58 -10.27
CA ASN A 295 6.29 -8.34 -10.53
C ASN A 295 5.78 -7.13 -9.71
N ILE A 296 5.53 -7.33 -8.41
CA ILE A 296 5.00 -6.32 -7.49
C ILE A 296 5.80 -6.20 -6.19
N ILE A 297 5.65 -5.07 -5.51
CA ILE A 297 5.98 -4.98 -4.09
C ILE A 297 4.79 -5.55 -3.31
N LEU A 298 4.95 -6.75 -2.78
CA LEU A 298 3.89 -7.49 -2.12
C LEU A 298 3.49 -6.83 -0.78
N PHE A 299 4.49 -6.51 0.04
CA PHE A 299 4.29 -5.72 1.25
C PHE A 299 5.55 -4.94 1.63
N HIS A 300 5.38 -3.85 2.40
CA HIS A 300 6.48 -3.00 2.85
C HIS A 300 6.22 -2.52 4.29
N GLY A 301 7.03 -2.98 5.25
CA GLY A 301 6.76 -2.81 6.68
C GLY A 301 6.69 -1.36 7.19
N ALA A 302 7.37 -0.42 6.53
CA ALA A 302 7.38 1.00 6.94
C ALA A 302 6.47 1.95 6.12
N PHE A 303 6.42 1.81 4.80
CA PHE A 303 5.75 2.75 3.89
C PHE A 303 4.70 2.05 3.01
N PRO A 304 3.62 1.50 3.60
CA PRO A 304 2.67 0.68 2.86
C PRO A 304 1.94 1.46 1.74
N ASP A 305 1.56 2.72 1.99
CA ASP A 305 0.87 3.58 1.02
C ASP A 305 1.68 3.82 -0.26
N ARG A 306 2.99 4.01 -0.09
CA ARG A 306 3.90 4.35 -1.18
C ARG A 306 4.22 3.15 -2.05
N PHE A 307 4.41 1.98 -1.44
CA PHE A 307 5.03 0.86 -2.13
C PHE A 307 4.11 -0.35 -2.35
N GLU A 308 3.19 -0.67 -1.45
CA GLU A 308 2.46 -1.93 -1.58
C GLU A 308 1.53 -1.98 -2.79
N LEU A 309 1.45 -3.18 -3.38
CA LEU A 309 0.67 -3.47 -4.57
C LEU A 309 1.00 -2.50 -5.73
N ARG A 310 2.26 -2.06 -5.80
CA ARG A 310 2.82 -1.31 -6.93
C ARG A 310 3.69 -2.24 -7.77
N PRO A 311 3.76 -2.02 -9.10
CA PRO A 311 4.72 -2.73 -9.94
C PRO A 311 6.17 -2.54 -9.46
N LEU A 312 7.04 -3.51 -9.73
CA LEU A 312 8.49 -3.39 -9.49
C LEU A 312 9.16 -2.49 -10.54
N ILE A 313 8.79 -1.22 -10.51
CA ILE A 313 9.36 -0.17 -11.35
C ILE A 313 10.27 0.75 -10.52
N PRO A 314 11.46 1.12 -11.04
CA PRO A 314 12.34 2.03 -10.33
C PRO A 314 11.76 3.46 -10.27
N THR A 315 11.28 3.88 -9.10
CA THR A 315 10.68 5.22 -8.88
C THR A 315 11.44 6.07 -7.87
N VAL A 316 12.21 5.45 -6.97
CA VAL A 316 12.99 6.14 -5.94
C VAL A 316 14.46 6.14 -6.32
N LYS A 317 15.03 7.34 -6.41
CA LYS A 317 16.46 7.53 -6.63
C LYS A 317 17.17 7.70 -5.30
N ASP A 318 18.32 7.07 -5.19
CA ASP A 318 19.31 7.39 -4.17
C ASP A 318 19.78 8.83 -4.39
N VAL A 319 19.69 9.66 -3.36
CA VAL A 319 19.94 11.09 -3.45
C VAL A 319 21.43 11.40 -3.72
N VAL A 320 22.33 10.50 -3.30
CA VAL A 320 23.78 10.68 -3.41
C VAL A 320 24.32 10.10 -4.72
N THR A 321 23.88 8.89 -5.10
CA THR A 321 24.38 8.24 -6.32
C THR A 321 23.58 8.61 -7.58
N GLY A 322 22.32 9.00 -7.41
CA GLY A 322 21.36 9.21 -8.50
C GLY A 322 20.85 7.92 -9.16
N GLU A 323 21.34 6.75 -8.72
CA GLU A 323 20.86 5.45 -9.17
C GLU A 323 19.51 5.10 -8.50
N PHE A 324 18.74 4.21 -9.09
CA PHE A 324 17.47 3.79 -8.49
C PHE A 324 17.69 2.78 -7.37
N VAL A 325 17.10 3.02 -6.21
CA VAL A 325 17.20 2.14 -5.03
C VAL A 325 16.72 0.73 -5.34
N LEU A 326 15.59 0.58 -6.04
CA LEU A 326 15.04 -0.73 -6.41
C LEU A 326 16.05 -1.55 -7.25
N THR A 327 16.74 -0.90 -8.19
CA THR A 327 17.76 -1.57 -9.02
C THR A 327 18.93 -2.05 -8.16
N GLN A 328 19.44 -1.18 -7.28
CA GLN A 328 20.54 -1.53 -6.39
C GLN A 328 20.18 -2.72 -5.46
N VAL A 329 18.97 -2.74 -4.92
CA VAL A 329 18.46 -3.83 -4.07
C VAL A 329 18.32 -5.15 -4.84
N ILE A 330 17.73 -5.13 -6.04
CA ILE A 330 17.58 -6.33 -6.87
C ILE A 330 18.94 -6.89 -7.29
N GLU A 331 19.88 -6.02 -7.67
CA GLU A 331 21.25 -6.43 -8.00
C GLU A 331 21.93 -7.10 -6.80
N ALA A 332 21.82 -6.52 -5.60
CA ALA A 332 22.37 -7.11 -4.39
C ALA A 332 21.74 -8.48 -4.08
N ALA A 333 20.42 -8.60 -4.19
CA ALA A 333 19.70 -9.86 -3.99
C ALA A 333 20.14 -10.98 -4.94
N LYS A 334 20.56 -10.61 -6.16
CA LYS A 334 20.99 -11.52 -7.23
C LYS A 334 22.50 -11.68 -7.34
N SER A 335 23.27 -10.96 -6.53
CA SER A 335 24.73 -10.96 -6.62
C SER A 335 25.36 -12.32 -6.29
N SER A 336 24.67 -13.14 -5.48
CA SER A 336 25.04 -14.52 -5.19
C SER A 336 23.82 -15.34 -4.76
N PRO A 337 23.90 -16.69 -4.72
CA PRO A 337 22.82 -17.52 -4.14
C PRO A 337 22.51 -17.20 -2.67
N GLU A 338 23.45 -16.54 -1.98
CA GLU A 338 23.34 -16.10 -0.60
C GLU A 338 22.83 -14.65 -0.49
N GLY A 339 22.38 -14.02 -1.58
CA GLY A 339 22.06 -12.60 -1.61
C GLY A 339 23.28 -11.71 -1.45
N GLY A 340 23.06 -10.45 -1.06
CA GLY A 340 24.12 -9.46 -0.97
C GLY A 340 23.74 -8.22 -0.17
N PHE A 341 24.77 -7.50 0.28
CA PHE A 341 24.65 -6.20 0.95
C PHE A 341 24.70 -5.05 -0.05
N VAL A 342 24.00 -3.98 0.28
CA VAL A 342 23.97 -2.74 -0.49
C VAL A 342 23.83 -1.56 0.45
N GLU A 343 24.53 -0.47 0.16
CA GLU A 343 24.39 0.79 0.88
C GLU A 343 23.73 1.80 -0.04
N TYR A 344 22.64 2.42 0.44
CA TYR A 344 21.87 3.38 -0.34
C TYR A 344 21.16 4.37 0.60
N TYR A 345 20.81 5.54 0.07
CA TYR A 345 20.07 6.57 0.81
C TYR A 345 18.56 6.40 0.59
N PHE A 346 17.80 6.33 1.68
CA PHE A 346 16.37 6.08 1.68
C PHE A 346 15.72 6.64 2.95
N ASP A 347 14.44 6.96 2.88
CA ASP A 347 13.67 7.58 3.97
C ASP A 347 13.64 6.68 5.22
N ASP A 348 14.00 7.23 6.38
CA ASP A 348 13.95 6.54 7.67
C ASP A 348 12.56 6.77 8.32
N PRO A 349 11.78 5.71 8.59
CA PRO A 349 10.45 5.86 9.21
C PRO A 349 10.46 6.37 10.65
N THR A 350 11.63 6.58 11.25
CA THR A 350 11.81 7.16 12.59
C THR A 350 12.32 8.60 12.56
N ASP A 351 12.63 9.12 11.37
CA ASP A 351 13.14 10.48 11.17
C ASP A 351 12.26 11.24 10.18
N ASP A 352 11.37 12.08 10.73
CA ASP A 352 10.47 12.93 9.95
C ASP A 352 11.19 14.07 9.19
N THR A 353 12.51 14.21 9.36
CA THR A 353 13.28 15.25 8.65
C THR A 353 13.69 14.84 7.23
N ASP A 354 13.44 13.59 6.84
CA ASP A 354 13.87 13.00 5.56
C ASP A 354 15.37 13.22 5.29
N SER A 355 16.20 13.15 6.35
CA SER A 355 17.64 13.37 6.22
C SER A 355 18.30 12.30 5.34
N ALA A 356 19.02 12.75 4.32
CA ALA A 356 19.88 11.90 3.50
C ALA A 356 21.34 11.88 3.99
N ASP A 357 21.59 12.14 5.27
CA ASP A 357 22.95 12.22 5.81
C ASP A 357 23.53 10.85 6.17
N ILE A 358 22.67 9.85 6.43
CA ILE A 358 23.07 8.52 6.89
C ILE A 358 22.58 7.47 5.87
N PRO A 359 23.49 6.70 5.23
CA PRO A 359 23.06 5.64 4.35
C PRO A 359 22.41 4.49 5.14
N LYS A 360 21.46 3.83 4.49
CA LYS A 360 20.91 2.55 4.95
C LYS A 360 21.83 1.42 4.50
N VAL A 361 22.22 0.57 5.43
CA VAL A 361 22.87 -0.72 5.13
C VAL A 361 21.76 -1.75 4.93
N GLY A 362 21.53 -2.14 3.67
CA GLY A 362 20.56 -3.15 3.29
C GLY A 362 21.20 -4.51 3.04
N TYR A 363 20.41 -5.56 3.26
CA TYR A 363 20.68 -6.90 2.79
C TYR A 363 19.42 -7.43 2.12
N ALA A 364 19.58 -8.04 0.96
CA ALA A 364 18.49 -8.65 0.23
C ALA A 364 18.93 -10.00 -0.34
N ARG A 365 17.97 -10.92 -0.47
CA ARG A 365 18.19 -12.24 -1.05
C ARG A 365 16.99 -12.65 -1.89
N GLU A 366 17.26 -13.19 -3.07
CA GLU A 366 16.25 -13.88 -3.87
C GLU A 366 16.03 -15.30 -3.32
N PHE A 367 14.76 -15.65 -3.20
CA PHE A 367 14.29 -16.95 -2.77
C PHE A 367 13.41 -17.56 -3.86
N THR A 368 13.34 -18.89 -3.83
CA THR A 368 12.43 -19.67 -4.65
C THR A 368 11.77 -20.70 -3.75
N SER A 369 10.44 -20.77 -3.77
CA SER A 369 9.68 -21.70 -2.96
C SER A 369 8.54 -22.31 -3.76
N GLU A 370 8.21 -23.56 -3.47
CA GLU A 370 7.01 -24.20 -3.99
C GLU A 370 5.82 -23.82 -3.08
N LEU A 371 4.85 -23.12 -3.63
CA LEU A 371 3.61 -22.78 -2.94
C LEU A 371 2.48 -23.68 -3.42
N ASP A 372 1.89 -24.43 -2.49
CA ASP A 372 0.61 -25.09 -2.73
C ASP A 372 -0.51 -24.06 -2.61
N THR A 373 -1.21 -23.83 -3.71
CA THR A 373 -2.32 -22.88 -3.83
C THR A 373 -3.68 -23.53 -3.64
N GLY A 374 -3.73 -24.82 -3.29
CA GLY A 374 -4.97 -25.62 -3.27
C GLY A 374 -5.50 -25.99 -4.66
N GLY A 375 -5.10 -25.26 -5.72
CA GLY A 375 -5.33 -25.58 -7.13
C GLY A 375 -4.12 -26.19 -7.84
N GLY A 376 -2.98 -26.32 -7.14
CA GLY A 376 -1.73 -26.83 -7.66
C GLY A 376 -0.51 -26.20 -6.99
N VAL A 377 0.67 -26.71 -7.32
CA VAL A 377 1.95 -26.18 -6.84
C VAL A 377 2.48 -25.17 -7.85
N ILE A 378 2.76 -23.95 -7.41
CA ILE A 378 3.45 -22.92 -8.20
C ILE A 378 4.86 -22.69 -7.68
N LEU A 379 5.78 -22.36 -8.59
CA LEU A 379 7.10 -21.89 -8.22
C LEU A 379 7.05 -20.38 -7.98
N TYR A 380 7.23 -19.99 -6.73
CA TYR A 380 7.14 -18.61 -6.28
C TYR A 380 8.54 -18.02 -6.14
N HIS A 381 8.83 -16.98 -6.93
CA HIS A 381 10.09 -16.25 -6.94
C HIS A 381 9.89 -14.91 -6.26
N PHE A 382 10.71 -14.60 -5.26
CA PHE A 382 10.55 -13.37 -4.49
C PHE A 382 11.88 -12.94 -3.88
N ILE A 383 12.01 -11.65 -3.58
CA ILE A 383 13.12 -11.09 -2.81
C ILE A 383 12.58 -10.65 -1.47
N ILE A 384 13.27 -11.02 -0.39
CA ILE A 384 13.10 -10.36 0.91
C ILE A 384 14.33 -9.49 1.13
N GLY A 385 14.10 -8.28 1.63
CA GLY A 385 15.17 -7.48 2.18
C GLY A 385 14.76 -6.70 3.42
N SER A 386 15.79 -6.16 4.07
CA SER A 386 15.69 -5.30 5.24
C SER A 386 16.94 -4.41 5.29
N GLY A 387 17.00 -3.48 6.23
CA GLY A 387 18.21 -2.71 6.51
C GLY A 387 18.11 -1.89 7.78
N PHE A 388 19.24 -1.35 8.22
CA PHE A 388 19.35 -0.44 9.35
C PHE A 388 20.15 0.81 8.96
N TYR A 389 20.00 1.90 9.72
CA TYR A 389 20.75 3.14 9.51
C TYR A 389 21.98 3.17 10.42
N GLY A 390 23.14 3.47 9.84
CA GLY A 390 24.42 3.51 10.56
C GLY A 390 25.57 2.98 9.71
N ARG A 391 26.81 3.32 10.09
CA ARG A 391 28.00 2.77 9.42
C ARG A 391 28.18 1.31 9.82
N ALA A 392 28.19 0.40 8.85
CA ALA A 392 28.69 -0.95 9.07
C ALA A 392 30.15 -0.90 9.54
N SER A 393 30.55 -1.81 10.43
CA SER A 393 31.97 -2.10 10.65
C SER A 393 32.58 -2.71 9.38
N ASP A 394 33.84 -2.38 9.09
CA ASP A 394 34.54 -2.53 7.80
C ASP A 394 34.77 -3.97 7.27
N ASP A 395 34.13 -5.01 7.84
CA ASP A 395 34.60 -6.40 7.68
C ASP A 395 33.89 -7.26 6.61
N ALA A 396 32.99 -6.71 5.77
CA ALA A 396 32.36 -7.45 4.67
C ALA A 396 32.48 -6.73 3.31
N PRO A 397 32.68 -7.45 2.19
CA PRO A 397 32.75 -6.85 0.86
C PRO A 397 31.43 -6.19 0.50
N THR A 398 31.40 -4.87 0.61
CA THR A 398 30.31 -4.01 0.15
C THR A 398 30.42 -3.83 -1.36
N VAL A 399 29.32 -3.94 -2.10
CA VAL A 399 29.28 -3.44 -3.48
C VAL A 399 29.30 -1.91 -3.43
N ILE A 400 30.50 -1.32 -3.30
CA ILE A 400 30.69 0.12 -3.43
C ILE A 400 31.01 0.39 -4.90
N ARG A 401 30.05 0.93 -5.65
CA ARG A 401 30.35 1.43 -7.00
C ARG A 401 31.16 2.73 -6.87
N PRO A 402 32.27 2.89 -7.60
CA PRO A 402 32.93 4.18 -7.67
C PRO A 402 31.97 5.19 -8.29
N THR A 403 31.81 6.36 -7.66
CA THR A 403 31.12 7.50 -8.24
C THR A 403 31.72 7.83 -9.61
N SER A 404 31.03 7.48 -10.69
CA SER A 404 31.47 7.80 -12.05
C SER A 404 31.06 9.23 -12.40
N TRP A 405 31.71 10.21 -11.77
CA TRP A 405 31.67 11.57 -12.28
C TRP A 405 32.37 11.60 -13.64
N GLY A 406 31.60 11.87 -14.69
CA GLY A 406 32.12 12.14 -16.02
C GLY A 406 33.25 13.16 -15.92
N ARG A 407 34.45 12.76 -16.33
CA ARG A 407 35.60 13.65 -16.48
C ARG A 407 35.17 14.85 -17.32
N VAL A 408 35.02 16.01 -16.70
CA VAL A 408 35.13 17.29 -17.38
C VAL A 408 36.54 17.31 -17.97
N LYS A 409 36.62 17.20 -19.30
CA LYS A 409 37.87 17.46 -20.03
C LYS A 409 38.29 18.89 -19.68
N ALA A 410 39.41 19.02 -18.97
CA ALA A 410 40.19 20.24 -19.01
C ALA A 410 40.62 20.45 -20.46
N ALA A 411 40.14 21.53 -21.08
CA ALA A 411 40.72 22.03 -22.32
C ALA A 411 42.05 22.69 -21.95
N GLU A 412 43.14 22.07 -22.39
CA GLU A 412 44.43 22.73 -22.58
C GLU A 412 44.22 23.92 -23.53
N GLY A 413 44.57 25.11 -23.05
CA GLY A 413 44.64 26.33 -23.84
C GLY A 413 45.97 27.01 -23.59
N ASP A 414 47.04 26.45 -24.15
CA ASP A 414 48.30 27.15 -24.40
C ASP A 414 48.46 27.25 -25.92
N ARG A 415 48.03 28.38 -26.48
CA ARG A 415 48.69 29.19 -27.52
C ARG A 415 47.87 30.41 -27.92
#